data_AF-G3PD30-F1
#
_entry.id   AF-G3PD30-F1
#
_cell.length_a   1.000
_cell.length_b   1.000
_cell.length_c   1.000
_cell.angle_alpha   90.00
_cell.angle_beta   90.00
_cell.angle_gamma   90.00
#
_symmetry.space_group_name_H-M   'P 1'
#
loop_
_entity.id
_entity.type
_entity.pdbx_description
1 polymer ?
#
loop_
_entity_poly.entity_id
_entity_poly.type
_entity_poly.pdbx_seq_one_letter_code
_entity_poly.pdbx_strand_id
1 'polypeptide(L)'
;MMKFKPNQTRIYDGEGFKRRAACLCFKDEEEDEVLLVSSSRHPDQWIVPGGGMEPEEEPCGAAVREVYEEASSSTEKPHGAVRQHHLKTRP
;
A
#
# COMPACT_ATOMS: atom_id res chain seq x y z
N MET A 1 13.47 -1.34 10.34
CA MET A 1 14.30 -1.38 9.10
C MET A 1 13.44 -0.92 7.93
N MET A 2 13.85 0.06 7.13
CA MET A 2 13.12 0.37 5.89
C MET A 2 13.17 -0.84 4.95
N LYS A 3 12.03 -1.32 4.44
CA LYS A 3 12.01 -2.32 3.35
C LYS A 3 12.65 -1.68 2.12
N PHE A 4 13.95 -1.90 1.93
CA PHE A 4 14.68 -1.42 0.77
C PHE A 4 14.30 -2.33 -0.40
N LYS A 5 13.40 -1.85 -1.28
CA LYS A 5 13.05 -2.54 -2.52
C LYS A 5 14.02 -2.05 -3.61
N PRO A 6 15.05 -2.84 -3.99
CA PRO A 6 16.15 -2.35 -4.82
C PRO A 6 15.74 -1.94 -6.25
N ASN A 7 14.56 -2.36 -6.72
CA ASN A 7 14.07 -2.07 -8.07
C ASN A 7 12.91 -1.07 -8.12
N GLN A 8 12.49 -0.51 -6.99
CA GLN A 8 11.32 0.37 -6.97
C GLN A 8 11.72 1.82 -7.26
N THR A 9 11.47 2.26 -8.49
CA THR A 9 11.70 3.65 -8.91
C THR A 9 10.66 4.56 -8.26
N ARG A 10 11.10 5.55 -7.48
CA ARG A 10 10.20 6.48 -6.79
C ARG A 10 9.75 7.59 -7.73
N ILE A 11 8.44 7.76 -7.89
CA ILE A 11 7.87 8.91 -8.60
C ILE A 11 7.48 10.03 -7.62
N TYR A 12 7.66 11.26 -8.09
CA TYR A 12 7.22 12.48 -7.41
C TYR A 12 6.23 13.25 -8.30
N ASP A 13 5.31 13.98 -7.70
CA ASP A 13 4.45 14.92 -8.43
C ASP A 13 5.17 16.26 -8.71
N GLY A 14 4.50 17.16 -9.44
CA GLY A 14 5.06 18.48 -9.77
C GLY A 14 5.33 19.39 -8.56
N GLU A 15 4.81 19.03 -7.39
CA GLU A 15 5.02 19.74 -6.13
C GLU A 15 6.12 19.08 -5.27
N GLY A 16 6.73 17.99 -5.75
CA GLY A 16 7.80 17.25 -5.07
C GLY A 16 7.32 16.22 -4.04
N PHE A 17 6.02 15.92 -3.96
CA PHE A 17 5.51 14.87 -3.08
C PHE A 17 5.68 13.50 -3.70
N LYS A 18 6.08 12.52 -2.90
CA LYS A 18 6.17 11.13 -3.37
C LYS A 18 4.77 10.60 -3.68
N ARG A 19 4.59 10.07 -4.90
CA ARG A 19 3.35 9.41 -5.31
C ARG A 19 3.26 8.03 -4.67
N ARG A 20 2.18 7.80 -3.93
CA ARG A 20 1.90 6.51 -3.28
C ARG A 20 0.50 6.02 -3.62
N ALA A 21 0.36 4.71 -3.57
CA ALA A 21 -0.91 4.02 -3.65
C ALA A 21 -1.02 3.07 -2.45
N ALA A 22 -2.21 3.03 -1.88
CA ALA A 22 -2.57 2.14 -0.79
C ALA A 22 -3.95 1.54 -1.06
N CYS A 23 -4.23 0.42 -0.42
CA CYS A 23 -5.53 -0.20 -0.47
C CYS A 23 -6.02 -0.54 0.93
N LEU A 24 -7.29 -0.21 1.19
CA LEU A 24 -8.04 -0.77 2.31
C LEU A 24 -8.58 -2.11 1.84
N CYS A 25 -8.09 -3.19 2.44
CA CYS A 25 -8.60 -4.53 2.18
C CYS A 25 -9.64 -4.85 3.23
N PHE A 26 -10.91 -4.85 2.84
CA PHE A 26 -11.97 -5.27 3.73
C PHE A 26 -12.07 -6.79 3.79
N LYS A 27 -12.60 -7.31 4.90
CA LYS A 27 -12.89 -8.74 5.05
C LYS A 27 -14.01 -9.19 4.10
N ASP A 28 -15.04 -8.37 3.96
CA ASP A 28 -16.25 -8.61 3.16
C ASP A 28 -16.81 -7.29 2.60
N GLU A 29 -18.02 -7.33 2.02
CA GLU A 29 -18.71 -6.17 1.45
C GLU A 29 -19.35 -5.24 2.50
N GLU A 30 -19.42 -5.64 3.77
CA GLU A 30 -19.96 -4.80 4.85
C GLU A 30 -18.95 -3.73 5.29
N GLU A 31 -17.67 -3.90 4.94
CA GLU A 31 -16.58 -2.93 5.16
C GLU A 31 -16.31 -2.57 6.64
N ASP A 32 -16.76 -3.42 7.58
CA ASP A 32 -16.59 -3.23 9.03
C ASP A 32 -15.18 -3.59 9.54
N GLU A 33 -14.52 -4.54 8.89
CA GLU A 33 -13.20 -5.03 9.26
C GLU A 33 -12.18 -4.78 8.13
N VAL A 34 -11.03 -4.20 8.46
CA VAL A 34 -9.95 -3.88 7.50
C VAL A 34 -8.63 -4.53 7.88
N LEU A 35 -7.89 -5.01 6.88
CA LEU A 35 -6.55 -5.56 7.05
C LEU A 35 -5.51 -4.45 7.22
N LEU A 36 -4.75 -4.53 8.31
CA LEU A 36 -3.58 -3.71 8.56
C LEU A 36 -2.33 -4.59 8.64
N VAL A 37 -1.18 -4.03 8.25
CA VAL A 37 0.12 -4.68 8.35
C VAL A 37 0.97 -3.98 9.40
N SER A 38 1.89 -4.71 10.04
CA SER A 38 2.81 -4.10 11.02
C SER A 38 3.82 -3.19 10.33
N SER A 39 4.09 -2.04 10.93
CA SER A 39 5.07 -1.09 10.39
C SER A 39 6.48 -1.63 10.50
N SER A 40 7.20 -1.59 9.38
CA SER A 40 8.62 -2.00 9.32
C SER A 40 9.55 -1.13 10.18
N ARG A 41 9.12 0.10 10.52
CA ARG A 41 9.88 1.05 11.37
C ARG A 41 9.46 0.99 12.84
N HIS A 42 8.19 0.75 13.11
CA HIS A 42 7.59 0.73 14.43
C HIS A 42 6.72 -0.52 14.55
N PRO A 43 7.28 -1.69 14.95
CA PRO A 43 6.55 -2.95 14.97
C PRO A 43 5.29 -2.97 15.85
N ASP A 44 5.21 -2.02 16.79
CA ASP A 44 4.08 -1.73 17.68
C ASP A 44 2.95 -0.93 17.00
N GLN A 45 3.17 -0.46 15.77
CA GLN A 45 2.20 0.32 15.00
C GLN A 45 1.66 -0.46 13.80
N TRP A 46 0.36 -0.30 13.57
CA TRP A 46 -0.34 -0.84 12.42
C TRP A 46 -0.45 0.23 11.33
N ILE A 47 -0.21 -0.17 10.09
CA ILE A 47 -0.30 0.71 8.92
C ILE A 47 -1.17 0.06 7.85
N VAL A 48 -1.80 0.91 7.04
CA VAL A 48 -2.50 0.46 5.83
C VAL A 48 -1.45 -0.03 4.83
N PRO A 49 -1.62 -1.22 4.23
CA PRO A 49 -0.70 -1.72 3.21
C PRO A 49 -0.66 -0.79 2.00
N GLY A 50 0.55 -0.42 1.58
CA GLY A 50 0.72 0.54 0.50
C GLY A 50 2.13 1.09 0.36
N GLY A 51 2.50 1.50 -0.85
CA GLY A 51 3.87 1.86 -1.18
C GLY A 51 3.98 2.88 -2.30
N GLY A 52 5.15 2.90 -2.94
CA GLY A 52 5.44 3.85 -4.01
C GLY A 52 4.82 3.39 -5.32
N MET A 53 4.32 4.35 -6.09
CA MET A 53 3.97 4.10 -7.49
C MET A 53 5.25 4.03 -8.33
N GLU A 54 5.24 3.20 -9.37
CA GLU A 54 6.29 3.08 -10.38
C GLU A 54 5.97 3.88 -11.66
N PRO A 55 6.98 4.32 -12.45
CA PRO A 55 6.77 5.02 -13.72
C PRO A 55 5.76 4.28 -14.61
N GLU A 56 4.81 5.03 -15.19
CA GLU A 56 3.77 4.49 -16.08
C GLU A 56 2.77 3.53 -15.41
N GLU A 57 2.84 3.36 -14.09
CA GLU A 57 1.91 2.53 -13.32
C GLU A 57 0.65 3.30 -12.94
N GLU A 58 -0.51 2.70 -13.21
CA GLU A 58 -1.80 3.22 -12.75
C GLU A 58 -1.92 3.08 -11.21
N PRO A 59 -2.55 4.05 -10.50
CA PRO A 59 -2.73 3.97 -9.05
C PRO A 59 -3.35 2.65 -8.58
N CYS A 60 -4.26 2.10 -9.38
CA CYS A 60 -4.90 0.82 -9.13
C CYS A 60 -3.91 -0.35 -9.15
N GLY A 61 -3.05 -0.40 -10.17
CA GLY A 61 -2.02 -1.42 -10.30
C GLY A 61 -1.03 -1.36 -9.14
N ALA A 62 -0.59 -0.14 -8.80
CA ALA A 62 0.30 0.09 -7.68
C ALA A 62 -0.30 -0.36 -6.34
N ALA A 63 -1.56 -0.05 -6.07
CA ALA A 63 -2.24 -0.45 -4.84
C ALA A 63 -2.32 -1.99 -4.70
N VAL A 64 -2.73 -2.69 -5.77
CA VAL A 64 -2.85 -4.15 -5.76
C VAL A 64 -1.49 -4.82 -5.60
N ARG A 65 -0.46 -4.35 -6.32
CA ARG A 65 0.91 -4.85 -6.21
C ARG A 65 1.45 -4.69 -4.78
N GLU A 66 1.29 -3.51 -4.19
CA GLU A 66 1.78 -3.24 -2.83
C GLU A 66 1.06 -4.08 -1.77
N VAL A 67 -0.26 -4.23 -1.87
CA VAL A 67 -1.01 -5.14 -0.98
C VAL A 67 -0.50 -6.56 -1.13
N TYR A 68 -0.32 -7.04 -2.37
CA TYR A 68 0.20 -8.38 -2.57
C TYR A 68 1.60 -8.55 -1.97
N GLU A 69 2.49 -7.58 -2.10
CA GLU A 69 3.83 -7.65 -1.53
C GLU A 69 3.87 -7.56 0.01
N GLU A 70 2.93 -6.84 0.63
CA GLU A 70 2.94 -6.58 2.07
C GLU A 70 1.99 -7.47 2.89
N ALA A 71 0.89 -7.93 2.29
CA ALA A 71 -0.15 -8.70 2.96
C ALA A 71 -0.14 -10.19 2.60
N SER A 72 0.54 -10.62 1.52
CA SER A 72 0.55 -12.04 1.09
C SER A 72 1.23 -13.03 2.04
N SER A 73 1.90 -12.58 3.09
CA SER A 73 2.35 -13.48 4.17
C SER A 73 1.20 -13.91 5.08
N SER A 74 0.08 -13.20 5.04
CA SER A 74 -1.15 -13.53 5.73
C SER A 74 -1.93 -14.47 4.81
N THR A 75 -2.22 -15.68 5.27
CA THR A 75 -2.77 -16.81 4.49
C THR A 75 -4.17 -16.60 3.88
N GLU A 76 -4.70 -15.38 3.92
CA GLU A 76 -6.02 -15.01 3.45
C GLU A 76 -5.88 -14.03 2.29
N LYS A 77 -6.31 -14.45 1.09
CA LYS A 77 -6.48 -13.51 -0.02
C LYS A 77 -7.49 -12.46 0.42
N PRO A 78 -7.27 -11.16 0.15
CA PRO A 78 -8.30 -10.16 0.37
C PRO A 78 -9.48 -10.50 -0.55
N HIS A 79 -10.56 -11.04 0.03
CA HIS A 79 -11.79 -11.40 -0.69
C HIS A 79 -12.82 -10.26 -0.67
N GLY A 80 -12.62 -9.24 0.17
CA GLY A 80 -13.50 -8.07 0.25
C GLY A 80 -13.11 -6.93 -0.66
N ALA A 81 -13.92 -5.87 -0.63
CA ALA A 81 -13.74 -4.69 -1.45
C ALA A 81 -12.34 -4.07 -1.26
N VAL A 82 -11.71 -3.68 -2.37
CA VAL A 82 -10.42 -2.98 -2.38
C VAL A 82 -10.71 -1.51 -2.65
N ARG A 83 -10.70 -0.68 -1.60
CA ARG A 83 -10.76 0.77 -1.78
C ARG A 83 -9.36 1.34 -1.91
N GLN A 84 -9.11 1.99 -3.03
CA GLN A 84 -7.79 2.52 -3.38
C GLN A 84 -7.74 4.01 -3.08
N HIS A 85 -6.62 4.44 -2.51
CA HIS A 85 -6.38 5.85 -2.24
C HIS A 85 -5.03 6.29 -2.80
N HIS A 86 -5.06 7.40 -3.55
CA HIS A 86 -3.86 8.11 -3.92
C HIS A 86 -3.39 8.97 -2.75
N LEU A 87 -2.17 8.72 -2.28
CA LEU A 87 -1.60 9.41 -1.13
C LEU A 87 -0.38 10.21 -1.57
N LYS A 88 -0.32 11.46 -1.12
CA LYS A 88 0.86 12.32 -1.21
C LYS A 88 1.56 12.33 0.13
N THR A 89 2.80 11.85 0.19
CA THR A 89 3.62 11.93 1.42
C THR A 89 4.74 12.93 1.22
N ARG A 90 5.00 13.76 2.24
CA ARG A 90 6.17 14.65 2.28
C ARG A 90 7.47 13.83 2.13
N PRO A 91 8.53 14.41 1.55
CA PRO A 91 9.83 13.74 1.34
C PRO A 91 10.41 13.12 2.63
#